data_AF-A0A7Y2E428-F1
#
_entry.id   AF-A0A7Y2E428-F1
#
_cell.length_a   1.000
_cell.length_b   1.000
_cell.length_c   1.000
_cell.angle_alpha   90.00
_cell.angle_beta   90.00
_cell.angle_gamma   90.00
#
_symmetry.space_group_name_H-M   'P 1'
#
loop_
_entity.id
_entity.type
_entity.pdbx_description
1 polymer ?
#
loop_
_entity_poly.entity_id
_entity_poly.type
_entity_poly.pdbx_seq_one_letter_code
_entity_poly.pdbx_strand_id
1 'polypeptide(L)'
;MQGNGFKVFLTAFFLVLSAYYLYPSVQNYFIKQKIEALPAEEAQTYQQENATRIRTAEEKSLKLGLDLLGGMHVTLEVRVDALIRELATDKDEVFESVLAAAVAEANATGNSVIEEFVDEFEARDSEARLSRYFRNEGAGITRRSTNAEVAAFLRTEADGAVTRAI
;
A
#
# COMPACT_ATOMS: atom_id res chain seq x y z
N MET A 1 -26.07 52.27 10.97
CA MET A 1 -25.55 51.02 11.56
C MET A 1 -25.40 50.01 10.44
N GLN A 2 -24.16 49.82 9.97
CA GLN A 2 -23.83 49.05 8.75
C GLN A 2 -24.24 47.58 8.88
N GLY A 3 -24.84 47.04 7.81
CA GLY A 3 -25.45 45.71 7.73
C GLY A 3 -24.49 44.54 7.92
N ASN A 4 -24.21 44.18 9.18
CA ASN A 4 -23.46 42.96 9.52
C ASN A 4 -24.29 41.68 9.38
N GLY A 5 -25.63 41.77 9.25
CA GLY A 5 -26.50 40.60 9.08
C GLY A 5 -26.16 39.75 7.85
N PHE A 6 -25.79 40.39 6.73
CA PHE A 6 -25.36 39.69 5.52
C PHE A 6 -24.06 38.91 5.72
N LYS A 7 -23.09 39.48 6.45
CA LYS A 7 -21.82 38.81 6.77
C LYS A 7 -22.04 37.60 7.68
N VAL A 8 -22.86 37.74 8.72
CA VAL A 8 -23.18 36.64 9.65
C VAL A 8 -23.90 35.50 8.92
N PHE A 9 -24.87 35.82 8.05
CA PHE A 9 -25.52 34.84 7.20
C PHE A 9 -24.52 34.11 6.29
N LEU A 10 -23.65 34.86 5.62
CA LEU A 10 -22.65 34.30 4.72
C LEU A 10 -21.68 33.36 5.46
N THR A 11 -21.20 33.76 6.64
CA THR A 11 -20.33 32.92 7.47
C THR A 11 -21.03 31.64 7.92
N ALA A 12 -22.27 31.71 8.39
CA ALA A 12 -23.04 30.53 8.79
C ALA A 12 -23.31 29.59 7.61
N PHE A 13 -23.63 30.15 6.43
CA PHE A 13 -23.83 29.39 5.20
C PHE A 13 -22.56 28.62 4.80
N PHE A 14 -21.40 29.28 4.76
CA PHE A 14 -20.14 28.61 4.44
C PHE A 14 -19.75 27.55 5.47
N LEU A 15 -20.02 27.79 6.76
CA LEU A 15 -19.73 26.81 7.82
C LEU A 15 -20.58 25.53 7.66
N VAL A 16 -21.87 25.70 7.37
CA VAL A 16 -22.77 24.57 7.07
C VAL A 16 -22.33 23.84 5.80
N LEU A 17 -21.95 24.59 4.76
CA LEU A 17 -21.46 24.02 3.50
C LEU A 17 -20.18 23.21 3.73
N SER A 18 -19.22 23.74 4.49
CA SER A 18 -18.00 23.02 4.87
C SER A 18 -18.30 21.74 5.64
N ALA A 19 -19.23 21.77 6.61
CA ALA A 19 -19.65 20.58 7.34
C ALA A 19 -20.29 19.53 6.42
N TYR A 20 -21.11 19.96 5.45
CA TYR A 20 -21.74 19.08 4.47
C TYR A 20 -20.71 18.37 3.58
N TYR A 21 -19.69 19.08 3.10
CA TYR A 21 -18.60 18.47 2.32
C TYR A 21 -17.69 17.56 3.16
N LEU A 22 -17.54 17.83 4.46
CA LEU A 22 -16.72 17.00 5.34
C LEU A 22 -17.43 15.72 5.80
N TYR A 23 -18.77 15.74 5.90
CA TYR A 23 -19.60 14.61 6.31
C TYR A 23 -19.25 13.26 5.64
N PRO A 24 -19.13 13.14 4.29
CA PRO A 24 -18.77 11.86 3.66
C PRO A 24 -17.38 11.36 4.06
N SER A 25 -16.44 12.27 4.35
CA SER A 25 -15.09 11.89 4.81
C SER A 25 -15.13 11.29 6.20
N VAL A 26 -15.91 11.89 7.10
CA VAL A 26 -16.13 11.36 8.46
C VAL A 26 -16.84 10.00 8.40
N GLN A 27 -17.85 9.87 7.54
CA GLN A 27 -18.54 8.60 7.33
C GLN A 27 -17.58 7.51 6.83
N ASN A 28 -16.72 7.83 5.86
CA ASN A 28 -15.70 6.90 5.36
C ASN A 28 -14.73 6.44 6.46
N TYR A 29 -14.29 7.38 7.31
CA TYR A 29 -13.42 7.08 8.45
C TYR A 29 -14.03 6.03 9.40
N PHE A 30 -15.29 6.22 9.80
CA PHE A 30 -15.97 5.26 10.70
C PHE A 30 -16.24 3.90 10.04
N ILE A 31 -16.55 3.87 8.74
CA ILE A 31 -16.76 2.61 8.01
C ILE A 31 -15.46 1.80 8.00
N LYS A 32 -14.31 2.43 7.72
CA LYS A 32 -13.01 1.76 7.70
C LYS A 32 -12.64 1.20 9.07
N GLN A 33 -12.79 2.01 10.13
CA GLN A 33 -12.53 1.56 11.50
C GLN A 33 -13.40 0.35 11.87
N LYS A 34 -14.67 0.32 11.44
CA LYS A 34 -15.56 -0.80 11.68
C LYS A 34 -15.13 -2.07 10.93
N ILE A 35 -14.70 -1.94 9.67
CA ILE A 35 -14.21 -3.06 8.86
C ILE A 35 -12.95 -3.66 9.48
N GLU A 36 -12.03 -2.82 9.96
CA GLU A 36 -10.78 -3.25 10.57
C GLU A 36 -10.98 -3.94 11.93
N ALA A 37 -12.00 -3.53 12.69
CA ALA A 37 -12.35 -4.15 13.96
C ALA A 37 -13.06 -5.51 13.81
N LEU A 38 -13.49 -5.90 12.61
CA LEU A 38 -14.20 -7.16 12.34
C LEU A 38 -13.21 -8.31 12.06
N PRO A 39 -13.52 -9.56 12.46
CA PRO A 39 -12.78 -10.74 12.02
C PRO A 39 -12.78 -10.86 10.49
N ALA A 40 -11.73 -11.45 9.90
CA ALA A 40 -11.51 -11.49 8.45
C ALA A 40 -12.70 -12.06 7.65
N GLU A 41 -13.40 -13.06 8.18
CA GLU A 41 -14.57 -13.67 7.51
C GLU A 41 -15.81 -12.74 7.50
N GLU A 42 -16.04 -12.01 8.59
CA GLU A 42 -17.15 -11.07 8.72
C GLU A 42 -16.89 -9.78 7.95
N ALA A 43 -15.63 -9.34 7.91
CA ALA A 43 -15.20 -8.17 7.14
C ALA A 43 -15.49 -8.36 5.64
N GLN A 44 -15.19 -9.55 5.09
CA GLN A 44 -15.49 -9.85 3.68
C GLN A 44 -16.99 -9.81 3.39
N THR A 45 -17.80 -10.37 4.28
CA THR A 45 -19.25 -10.38 4.13
C THR A 45 -19.81 -8.95 4.17
N TYR A 46 -19.36 -8.15 5.14
CA TYR A 46 -19.76 -6.74 5.28
C TYR A 46 -19.37 -5.90 4.06
N GLN A 47 -18.19 -6.13 3.50
CA GLN A 47 -17.73 -5.46 2.28
C GLN A 47 -18.59 -5.81 1.07
N GLN A 48 -18.94 -7.09 0.90
CA GLN A 48 -19.80 -7.53 -0.21
C GLN A 48 -21.21 -6.96 -0.11
N GLU A 49 -21.81 -6.99 1.08
CA GLU A 49 -23.17 -6.47 1.30
C GLU A 49 -23.26 -4.94 1.18
N ASN A 50 -22.19 -4.23 1.54
CA ASN A 50 -22.17 -2.76 1.59
C ASN A 50 -21.31 -2.12 0.48
N ALA A 51 -20.92 -2.89 -0.55
CA ALA A 51 -19.99 -2.45 -1.59
C ALA A 51 -20.35 -1.08 -2.20
N THR A 52 -21.62 -0.88 -2.57
CA THR A 52 -22.08 0.39 -3.15
C THR A 52 -21.97 1.56 -2.18
N ARG A 53 -22.23 1.34 -0.88
CA ARG A 53 -22.15 2.38 0.16
C ARG A 53 -20.70 2.74 0.45
N ILE A 54 -19.82 1.74 0.51
CA ILE A 54 -18.38 1.92 0.70
C ILE A 54 -17.82 2.75 -0.46
N ARG A 55 -18.04 2.31 -1.71
CA ARG A 55 -17.59 3.03 -2.90
C ARG A 55 -18.08 4.48 -2.93
N THR A 56 -19.36 4.71 -2.66
CA THR A 56 -19.92 6.07 -2.64
C THR A 56 -19.30 6.95 -1.55
N ALA A 57 -19.04 6.38 -0.37
CA ALA A 57 -18.40 7.11 0.72
C ALA A 57 -16.93 7.41 0.41
N GLU A 58 -16.22 6.49 -0.23
CA GLU A 58 -14.84 6.66 -0.67
C GLU A 58 -14.71 7.72 -1.77
N GLU A 59 -15.54 7.64 -2.81
CA GLU A 59 -15.56 8.60 -3.93
C GLU A 59 -15.86 10.04 -3.48
N LYS A 60 -16.75 10.19 -2.50
CA LYS A 60 -17.16 11.49 -1.95
C LYS A 60 -16.28 11.96 -0.79
N SER A 61 -15.42 11.08 -0.26
CA SER A 61 -14.47 11.47 0.78
C SER A 61 -13.31 12.25 0.18
N LEU A 62 -12.71 13.11 1.01
CA LEU A 62 -11.46 13.76 0.67
C LEU A 62 -10.39 12.68 0.47
N LYS A 63 -9.74 12.70 -0.71
CA LYS A 63 -8.61 11.81 -0.98
C LYS A 63 -7.47 12.19 -0.03
N LEU A 64 -7.14 11.29 0.89
CA LEU A 64 -5.98 11.44 1.75
C LEU A 64 -4.72 11.36 0.89
N GLY A 65 -3.77 12.26 1.13
CA GLY A 65 -2.44 12.17 0.54
C GLY A 65 -1.74 10.90 1.03
N LEU A 66 -0.70 10.48 0.29
CA LEU A 66 0.07 9.25 0.56
C LEU A 66 0.55 9.14 2.02
N ASP A 67 0.92 10.27 2.62
CA ASP A 67 1.37 10.39 4.03
C ASP A 67 0.31 9.99 5.07
N LEU A 68 -0.99 10.15 4.75
CA LEU A 68 -2.09 9.86 5.67
C LEU A 68 -2.71 8.46 5.45
N LEU A 69 -2.21 7.71 4.48
CA LEU A 69 -2.70 6.36 4.13
C LEU A 69 -1.93 5.25 4.85
N GLY A 70 -1.27 5.53 5.98
CA GLY A 70 -0.33 4.65 6.70
C GLY A 70 -0.76 3.20 7.01
N GLY A 71 -2.00 2.80 6.74
CA GLY A 71 -2.47 1.41 6.76
C GLY A 71 -2.34 0.63 5.44
N MET A 72 -2.00 1.28 4.32
CA MET A 72 -1.76 0.59 3.04
C MET A 72 -0.40 -0.08 2.98
N HIS A 73 0.58 0.38 3.76
CA HIS A 73 1.91 -0.24 3.82
C HIS A 73 1.80 -1.69 4.30
N VAL A 74 1.15 -1.91 5.45
CA VAL A 74 1.05 -3.23 6.11
C VAL A 74 0.27 -4.29 5.30
N THR A 75 -0.69 -3.87 4.46
CA THR A 75 -1.44 -4.80 3.59
C THR A 75 -0.80 -5.01 2.22
N LEU A 76 0.09 -4.11 1.80
CA LEU A 76 0.93 -4.30 0.62
C LEU A 76 2.12 -5.22 0.90
N GLU A 77 2.72 -5.16 2.09
CA GLU A 77 3.87 -5.98 2.45
C GLU A 77 3.59 -7.50 2.37
N VAL A 78 2.40 -7.95 2.81
CA VAL A 78 1.94 -9.35 2.71
C VAL A 78 1.57 -9.77 1.28
N ARG A 79 1.54 -8.83 0.32
CA ARG A 79 1.45 -9.17 -1.11
C ARG A 79 2.81 -9.14 -1.80
N VAL A 80 3.73 -8.33 -1.30
CA VAL A 80 5.06 -8.19 -1.86
C VAL A 80 5.92 -9.42 -1.57
N ASP A 81 5.82 -10.04 -0.39
CA ASP A 81 6.52 -11.31 -0.11
C ASP A 81 6.08 -12.43 -1.06
N ALA A 82 4.77 -12.56 -1.30
CA ALA A 82 4.22 -13.54 -2.21
C ALA A 82 4.63 -13.27 -3.66
N LEU A 83 4.64 -12.00 -4.08
CA LEU A 83 5.11 -11.57 -5.40
C LEU A 83 6.61 -11.86 -5.59
N ILE A 84 7.45 -11.51 -4.62
CA ILE A 84 8.90 -11.78 -4.67
C ILE A 84 9.15 -13.28 -4.81
N ARG A 85 8.39 -14.10 -4.08
CA ARG A 85 8.42 -15.56 -4.26
C ARG A 85 7.96 -15.97 -5.65
N GLU A 86 6.89 -15.42 -6.19
CA GLU A 86 6.38 -15.82 -7.51
C GLU A 86 7.36 -15.47 -8.64
N LEU A 87 8.02 -14.32 -8.56
CA LEU A 87 8.99 -13.85 -9.54
C LEU A 87 10.35 -14.57 -9.45
N ALA A 88 10.66 -15.17 -8.31
CA ALA A 88 11.91 -15.91 -8.12
C ALA A 88 11.86 -17.28 -8.82
N THR A 89 12.84 -17.52 -9.70
CA THR A 89 12.96 -18.75 -10.49
C THR A 89 13.56 -19.91 -9.69
N ASP A 90 14.66 -19.68 -8.97
CA ASP A 90 15.44 -20.72 -8.28
C ASP A 90 15.58 -20.41 -6.78
N LYS A 91 14.62 -20.83 -5.96
CA LYS A 91 14.61 -20.53 -4.51
C LYS A 91 15.50 -21.53 -3.76
N ASP A 92 16.39 -21.02 -2.93
CA ASP A 92 17.21 -21.81 -2.00
C ASP A 92 16.92 -21.41 -0.54
N GLU A 93 17.52 -22.12 0.42
CA GLU A 93 17.36 -21.79 1.85
C GLU A 93 17.86 -20.39 2.17
N VAL A 94 18.89 -19.92 1.47
CA VAL A 94 19.43 -18.57 1.62
C VAL A 94 18.37 -17.54 1.23
N PHE A 95 17.74 -17.69 0.07
CA PHE A 95 16.67 -16.82 -0.42
C PHE A 95 15.53 -16.70 0.58
N GLU A 96 15.00 -17.82 1.05
CA GLU A 96 13.88 -17.80 2.01
C GLU A 96 14.30 -17.18 3.35
N SER A 97 15.53 -17.40 3.80
CA SER A 97 16.04 -16.78 5.03
C SER A 97 16.27 -15.27 4.90
N VAL A 98 16.68 -14.78 3.73
CA VAL A 98 16.84 -13.35 3.44
C VAL A 98 15.46 -12.71 3.36
N LEU A 99 14.53 -13.32 2.63
CA LEU A 99 13.18 -12.82 2.49
C LEU A 99 12.44 -12.77 3.83
N ALA A 100 12.57 -13.80 4.67
CA ALA A 100 11.95 -13.83 5.98
C ALA A 100 12.50 -12.73 6.91
N ALA A 101 13.82 -12.50 6.90
CA ALA A 101 14.44 -11.42 7.67
C ALA A 101 13.97 -10.05 7.18
N ALA A 102 13.97 -9.85 5.86
CA ALA A 102 13.53 -8.61 5.24
C ALA A 102 12.07 -8.28 5.53
N VAL A 103 11.19 -9.28 5.50
CA VAL A 103 9.78 -9.09 5.89
C VAL A 103 9.66 -8.74 7.36
N ALA A 104 10.43 -9.37 8.24
CA ALA A 104 10.39 -9.06 9.67
C ALA A 104 10.84 -7.62 9.96
N GLU A 105 11.92 -7.17 9.33
CA GLU A 105 12.47 -5.83 9.52
C GLU A 105 11.60 -4.74 8.85
N ALA A 106 11.06 -5.01 7.66
CA ALA A 106 10.10 -4.12 7.00
C ALA A 106 8.84 -3.91 7.87
N ASN A 107 8.30 -4.98 8.47
CA ASN A 107 7.19 -4.89 9.41
C ASN A 107 7.54 -4.09 10.68
N ALA A 108 8.80 -4.11 11.12
CA ALA A 108 9.24 -3.40 12.33
C ALA A 108 9.50 -1.90 12.06
N THR A 109 10.03 -1.57 10.89
CA THR A 109 10.47 -0.21 10.51
C THR A 109 9.43 0.56 9.69
N GLY A 110 8.53 -0.15 9.00
CA GLY A 110 7.65 0.43 7.98
C GLY A 110 8.36 0.76 6.67
N ASN A 111 9.53 0.17 6.41
CA ASN A 111 10.28 0.32 5.17
C ASN A 111 9.75 -0.61 4.07
N SER A 112 10.14 -0.41 2.81
CA SER A 112 9.77 -1.31 1.71
C SER A 112 10.42 -2.68 1.88
N VAL A 113 9.62 -3.76 1.84
CA VAL A 113 10.13 -5.15 1.83
C VAL A 113 11.16 -5.38 0.71
N ILE A 114 11.03 -4.71 -0.43
CA ILE A 114 11.99 -4.85 -1.55
C ILE A 114 13.34 -4.22 -1.19
N GLU A 115 13.33 -3.07 -0.52
CA GLU A 115 14.54 -2.38 -0.09
C GLU A 115 15.25 -3.19 0.97
N GLU A 116 14.50 -3.60 2.00
CA GLU A 116 15.03 -4.43 3.07
C GLU A 116 15.55 -5.77 2.55
N PHE A 117 14.90 -6.36 1.53
CA PHE A 117 15.36 -7.59 0.90
C PHE A 117 16.67 -7.43 0.16
N VAL A 118 16.86 -6.31 -0.55
CA VAL A 118 18.12 -6.01 -1.24
C VAL A 118 19.22 -5.74 -0.23
N ASP A 119 18.93 -4.96 0.81
CA ASP A 119 19.87 -4.59 1.85
C ASP A 119 20.33 -5.81 2.66
N GLU A 120 19.41 -6.67 3.12
CA GLU A 120 19.72 -7.93 3.80
C GLU A 120 20.51 -8.90 2.91
N PHE A 121 20.22 -8.93 1.60
CA PHE A 121 20.95 -9.76 0.65
C PHE A 121 22.38 -9.28 0.49
N GLU A 122 22.58 -7.99 0.26
CA GLU A 122 23.89 -7.36 0.08
C GLU A 122 24.72 -7.35 1.38
N ALA A 123 24.06 -7.26 2.54
CA ALA A 123 24.70 -7.35 3.84
C ALA A 123 25.32 -8.73 4.09
N ARG A 124 24.71 -9.81 3.55
CA ARG A 124 25.25 -11.17 3.67
C ARG A 124 26.36 -11.45 2.67
N ASP A 125 26.19 -10.99 1.43
CA ASP A 125 27.20 -11.13 0.39
C ASP A 125 27.11 -9.97 -0.61
N SER A 126 28.03 -9.02 -0.49
CA SER A 126 28.12 -7.85 -1.36
C SER A 126 28.53 -8.18 -2.80
N GLU A 127 29.14 -9.35 -3.04
CA GLU A 127 29.51 -9.80 -4.39
C GLU A 127 28.40 -10.64 -5.06
N ALA A 128 27.44 -11.13 -4.27
CA ALA A 128 26.32 -11.88 -4.79
C ALA A 128 25.35 -11.00 -5.59
N ARG A 129 24.74 -11.61 -6.61
CA ARG A 129 23.76 -10.96 -7.47
C ARG A 129 22.38 -11.55 -7.30
N LEU A 130 21.39 -10.70 -7.05
CA LEU A 130 19.97 -11.03 -7.03
C LEU A 130 19.46 -11.55 -8.38
N SER A 131 20.15 -11.22 -9.48
CA SER A 131 19.86 -11.78 -10.80
C SER A 131 20.08 -13.30 -10.91
N ARG A 132 20.61 -13.95 -9.87
CA ARG A 132 20.58 -15.41 -9.74
C ARG A 132 19.16 -15.94 -9.55
N TYR A 133 18.33 -15.21 -8.80
CA TYR A 133 16.97 -15.58 -8.44
C TYR A 133 15.93 -15.03 -9.42
N PHE A 134 16.14 -13.80 -9.90
CA PHE A 134 15.19 -13.12 -10.76
C PHE A 134 15.69 -13.13 -12.19
N ARG A 135 14.93 -13.77 -13.09
CA ARG A 135 15.19 -13.84 -14.52
C ARG A 135 13.93 -13.52 -15.28
N ASN A 136 14.00 -12.49 -16.10
CA ASN A 136 12.88 -12.13 -16.96
C ASN A 136 13.42 -11.48 -18.23
N GLU A 137 13.44 -12.23 -19.33
CA GLU A 137 13.92 -11.72 -20.63
C GLU A 137 13.01 -10.61 -21.17
N GLY A 138 11.70 -10.69 -20.92
CA GLY A 138 10.74 -9.66 -21.32
C GLY A 138 10.92 -8.33 -20.59
N ALA A 139 11.44 -8.37 -19.35
CA ALA A 139 11.76 -7.18 -18.55
C ALA A 139 13.25 -6.79 -18.60
N GLY A 140 14.06 -7.47 -19.42
CA GLY A 140 15.50 -7.18 -19.55
C GLY A 140 16.36 -7.62 -18.36
N ILE A 141 15.83 -8.44 -17.45
CA ILE A 141 16.58 -8.96 -16.30
C ILE A 141 17.32 -10.24 -16.71
N THR A 142 18.64 -10.14 -16.77
CA THR A 142 19.56 -11.19 -17.21
C THR A 142 20.53 -11.60 -16.10
N ARG A 143 21.35 -12.65 -16.33
CA ARG A 143 22.40 -13.10 -15.38
C ARG A 143 23.40 -12.02 -14.96
N ARG A 144 23.51 -10.96 -15.76
CA ARG A 144 24.49 -9.87 -15.56
C ARG A 144 23.85 -8.64 -14.94
N SER A 145 22.53 -8.66 -14.74
CA SER A 145 21.83 -7.53 -14.14
C SER A 145 22.30 -7.30 -12.71
N THR A 146 22.42 -6.03 -12.37
CA THR A 146 22.79 -5.55 -11.06
C THR A 146 21.65 -5.71 -10.07
N ASN A 147 21.95 -5.70 -8.77
CA ASN A 147 20.92 -5.76 -7.73
C ASN A 147 19.97 -4.56 -7.81
N ALA A 148 20.49 -3.38 -8.17
CA ALA A 148 19.66 -2.18 -8.40
C ALA A 148 18.66 -2.35 -9.56
N GLU A 149 19.09 -2.96 -10.68
CA GLU A 149 18.18 -3.25 -11.80
C GLU A 149 17.10 -4.27 -11.40
N VAL A 150 17.47 -5.30 -10.63
CA VAL A 150 16.51 -6.27 -10.10
C VAL A 150 15.54 -5.61 -9.12
N ALA A 151 16.02 -4.75 -8.24
CA ALA A 151 15.18 -4.01 -7.31
C ALA A 151 14.19 -3.09 -8.04
N ALA A 152 14.61 -2.43 -9.12
CA ALA A 152 13.73 -1.61 -9.95
C ALA A 152 12.64 -2.45 -10.65
N PHE A 153 13.01 -3.62 -11.15
CA PHE A 153 12.06 -4.58 -11.71
C PHE A 153 11.03 -5.04 -10.67
N LEU A 154 11.48 -5.46 -9.48
CA LEU A 154 10.58 -5.89 -8.40
C LEU A 154 9.61 -4.78 -7.98
N ARG A 155 10.06 -3.52 -7.89
CA ARG A 155 9.18 -2.37 -7.59
C ARG A 155 8.12 -2.17 -8.67
N THR A 156 8.52 -2.24 -9.94
CA THR A 156 7.59 -2.07 -11.08
C THR A 156 6.53 -3.17 -11.09
N GLU A 157 6.91 -4.42 -10.84
CA GLU A 157 5.97 -5.52 -10.74
C GLU A 157 5.05 -5.40 -9.52
N ALA A 158 5.58 -4.92 -8.38
CA ALA A 158 4.79 -4.66 -7.18
C ALA A 158 3.71 -3.60 -7.45
N ASP A 159 4.08 -2.44 -7.99
CA ASP A 159 3.14 -1.36 -8.34
C ASP A 159 2.08 -1.83 -9.35
N GLY A 160 2.51 -2.63 -10.34
CA GLY A 160 1.62 -3.24 -11.32
C GLY A 160 0.63 -4.22 -10.69
N ALA A 161 1.08 -5.05 -9.75
CA ALA A 161 0.22 -6.00 -9.04
C ALA A 161 -0.82 -5.28 -8.17
N VAL A 162 -0.45 -4.17 -7.52
CA VAL A 162 -1.40 -3.31 -6.80
C VAL A 162 -2.47 -2.76 -7.73
N THR A 163 -2.07 -2.23 -8.89
CA THR A 163 -3.00 -1.63 -9.85
C THR A 163 -3.98 -2.66 -10.43
N ARG A 164 -3.54 -3.91 -10.65
CA ARG A 164 -4.38 -5.00 -11.17
C ARG A 164 -5.36 -5.57 -10.13
N ALA A 165 -5.07 -5.41 -8.85
CA ALA A 165 -5.87 -5.94 -7.75
C ALA A 165 -6.97 -4.98 -7.26
N ILE A 166 -6.97 -3.73 -7.75
CA ILE A 166 -7.98 -2.68 -7.46
C ILE A 166 -9.00 -2.64 -8.59
#